data_AF-A0A5C7ITX6-F1
#
_entry.id   AF-A0A5C7ITX6-F1
#
_cell.length_a   1.000
_cell.length_b   1.000
_cell.length_c   1.000
_cell.angle_alpha   90.00
_cell.angle_beta   90.00
_cell.angle_gamma   90.00
#
_symmetry.space_group_name_H-M   'P 1'
#
loop_
_entity.id
_entity.type
_entity.pdbx_description
1 polymer ?
#
loop_
_entity_poly.entity_id
_entity_poly.type
_entity_poly.pdbx_seq_one_letter_code
_entity_poly.pdbx_strand_id
1 'polypeptide(L)'
;MKCLKILNLSGTAIKELPHSIAHLKDLRELHLRECKNLEILPSSICTLTSLGYLDLRDCSKLEILPENLGNLYCLKDLLVDRIAISQLPSTMMHLDELEMLSCR
;
A
#
# COMPACT_ATOMS: atom_id res chain seq x y z
N MET A 1 22.82 -9.28 -7.85
CA MET A 1 21.87 -8.19 -8.19
C MET A 1 21.32 -7.66 -6.88
N LYS A 2 21.19 -6.33 -6.72
CA LYS A 2 20.64 -5.75 -5.48
C LYS A 2 19.12 -5.80 -5.54
N CYS A 3 18.49 -6.44 -4.57
CA CYS A 3 17.04 -6.44 -4.45
C CYS A 3 16.59 -5.16 -3.72
N LEU A 4 15.60 -4.46 -4.28
CA LEU A 4 15.07 -3.24 -3.68
C LEU A 4 14.16 -3.62 -2.49
N LYS A 5 14.50 -3.12 -1.30
CA LYS A 5 13.75 -3.39 -0.07
C LYS A 5 12.85 -2.23 0.36
N ILE A 6 13.20 -1.01 -0.02
CA ILE A 6 12.48 0.21 0.37
C ILE A 6 12.27 1.02 -0.90
N LEU A 7 11.02 1.42 -1.14
CA LEU A 7 10.65 2.32 -2.22
C LEU A 7 9.88 3.49 -1.60
N ASN A 8 10.45 4.68 -1.72
CA ASN A 8 9.82 5.90 -1.23
C ASN A 8 9.44 6.79 -2.43
N LEU A 9 8.14 7.00 -2.58
CA LEU A 9 7.52 7.84 -3.60
C LEU A 9 6.70 8.96 -2.94
N SER A 10 6.89 9.22 -1.65
CA SER A 10 6.14 10.22 -0.90
C SER A 10 6.26 11.61 -1.52
N GLY A 11 5.15 12.36 -1.51
CA GLY A 11 5.05 13.72 -2.05
C GLY A 11 5.17 13.82 -3.58
N THR A 12 5.18 12.69 -4.30
CA THR A 12 5.22 12.70 -5.77
C THR A 12 3.83 12.95 -6.37
N ALA A 13 3.80 13.33 -7.65
CA ALA A 13 2.56 13.62 -8.38
C ALA A 13 1.97 12.38 -9.08
N ILE A 14 2.35 11.16 -8.66
CA ILE A 14 1.86 9.92 -9.27
C ILE A 14 0.34 9.81 -9.17
N LYS A 15 -0.28 9.30 -10.23
CA LYS A 15 -1.72 9.01 -10.28
C LYS A 15 -2.04 7.54 -9.99
N GLU A 16 -1.13 6.67 -10.40
CA GLU A 16 -1.18 5.23 -10.21
C GLU A 16 0.25 4.69 -10.12
N LEU A 17 0.40 3.50 -9.54
CA LEU A 17 1.64 2.73 -9.66
C LEU A 17 1.58 1.82 -10.89
N PRO A 18 2.71 1.61 -11.58
CA PRO A 18 2.74 0.68 -12.70
C PRO A 18 2.59 -0.77 -12.22
N HIS A 19 1.99 -1.63 -13.04
CA HIS A 19 1.86 -3.06 -12.74
C HIS A 19 3.21 -3.77 -12.50
N SER A 20 4.30 -3.23 -13.06
CA SER A 20 5.66 -3.72 -12.86
C SER A 20 6.16 -3.66 -11.40
N ILE A 21 5.45 -2.94 -10.51
CA ILE A 21 5.71 -2.97 -9.06
C ILE A 21 5.74 -4.41 -8.53
N ALA A 22 4.94 -5.32 -9.11
CA ALA A 22 4.88 -6.73 -8.73
C ALA A 22 6.21 -7.49 -8.87
N HIS A 23 7.18 -6.96 -9.63
CA HIS A 23 8.51 -7.57 -9.75
C HIS A 23 9.41 -7.31 -8.53
N LEU A 24 9.04 -6.38 -7.65
CA LEU A 24 9.81 -6.05 -6.45
C LEU A 24 9.51 -7.04 -5.30
N LYS A 25 9.78 -8.33 -5.51
CA LYS A 25 9.41 -9.41 -4.57
C LYS A 25 10.03 -9.30 -3.18
N ASP A 26 11.16 -8.60 -3.06
CA ASP A 26 11.84 -8.35 -1.79
C ASP A 26 11.51 -6.99 -1.15
N LEU A 27 10.54 -6.26 -1.71
CA LEU A 27 10.12 -4.97 -1.17
C LEU A 27 9.45 -5.17 0.19
N ARG A 28 9.97 -4.48 1.20
CA ARG A 28 9.53 -4.52 2.59
C ARG A 28 8.77 -3.27 2.99
N GLU A 29 9.13 -2.13 2.40
CA GLU A 29 8.49 -0.86 2.71
C GLU A 29 8.14 -0.10 1.45
N LEU A 30 6.90 0.38 1.41
CA LEU A 30 6.38 1.23 0.35
C LEU A 30 5.80 2.50 0.98
N HIS A 31 6.47 3.62 0.71
CA HIS A 31 6.07 4.94 1.21
C HIS A 31 5.42 5.72 0.06
N LEU A 32 4.14 6.04 0.21
CA LEU A 32 3.32 6.79 -0.74
C LEU A 32 2.66 8.01 -0.09
N ARG A 33 3.05 8.34 1.14
CA ARG A 33 2.51 9.48 1.88
C ARG A 33 2.53 10.78 1.07
N GLU A 34 1.48 11.58 1.17
CA GLU A 34 1.32 12.87 0.47
C GLU A 34 1.29 12.78 -1.06
N CYS A 35 1.04 11.59 -1.64
CA CYS A 35 0.72 11.44 -3.07
C CYS A 35 -0.72 11.89 -3.35
N LYS A 36 -0.97 13.20 -3.30
CA LYS A 36 -2.30 13.82 -3.41
C LYS A 36 -3.04 13.54 -4.73
N ASN A 37 -2.32 13.09 -5.76
CA ASN A 37 -2.89 12.74 -7.05
C ASN A 37 -3.13 11.23 -7.23
N LEU A 38 -2.73 10.40 -6.27
CA LEU A 38 -2.90 8.95 -6.34
C LEU A 38 -4.38 8.61 -6.23
N GLU A 39 -4.94 8.06 -7.28
CA GLU A 39 -6.37 7.72 -7.40
C GLU A 39 -6.60 6.23 -7.15
N ILE A 40 -5.65 5.38 -7.56
CA ILE A 40 -5.78 3.92 -7.46
C ILE A 40 -4.42 3.25 -7.19
N LEU A 41 -4.46 2.16 -6.44
CA LEU A 41 -3.37 1.19 -6.35
C LEU A 41 -3.64 0.02 -7.30
N PRO A 42 -2.67 -0.39 -8.14
CA PRO A 42 -2.87 -1.54 -9.00
C PRO A 42 -3.01 -2.81 -8.15
N SER A 43 -3.90 -3.72 -8.53
CA SER A 43 -4.11 -5.00 -7.81
C SER A 43 -2.83 -5.85 -7.69
N SER A 44 -1.85 -5.60 -8.56
CA SER A 44 -0.52 -6.22 -8.54
C SER A 44 0.28 -5.91 -7.28
N ILE A 45 -0.07 -4.85 -6.53
CA ILE A 45 0.53 -4.55 -5.21
C ILE A 45 0.32 -5.71 -4.22
N CYS A 46 -0.82 -6.42 -4.31
CA CYS A 46 -1.17 -7.56 -3.47
C CYS A 46 -0.28 -8.80 -3.71
N THR A 47 0.67 -8.72 -4.64
CA THR A 47 1.67 -9.77 -4.91
C THR A 47 3.02 -9.51 -4.24
N LEU A 48 3.14 -8.39 -3.51
CA LEU A 48 4.32 -7.98 -2.75
C LEU A 48 4.31 -8.66 -1.38
N THR A 49 4.48 -9.97 -1.37
CA THR A 49 4.29 -10.78 -0.17
C THR A 49 5.30 -10.51 0.96
N SER A 50 6.43 -9.87 0.65
CA SER A 50 7.43 -9.44 1.64
C SER A 50 7.13 -8.06 2.25
N LEU A 51 6.08 -7.37 1.80
CA LEU A 51 5.78 -6.00 2.22
C LEU A 51 5.29 -6.01 3.67
N GLY A 52 6.05 -5.36 4.53
CA GLY A 52 5.75 -5.20 5.96
C GLY A 52 5.17 -3.84 6.32
N TYR A 53 5.41 -2.82 5.49
CA TYR A 53 5.00 -1.45 5.76
C TYR A 53 4.42 -0.78 4.51
N LEU A 54 3.21 -0.25 4.63
CA LEU A 54 2.53 0.53 3.59
C LEU A 54 1.97 1.84 4.17
N ASP A 55 2.52 2.97 3.70
CA ASP A 55 2.08 4.30 4.13
C ASP A 55 1.42 5.06 2.98
N LEU A 56 0.11 5.28 3.10
CA LEU A 56 -0.76 5.96 2.16
C LEU A 56 -1.34 7.25 2.75
N ARG A 57 -0.82 7.72 3.89
CA ARG A 57 -1.38 8.90 4.56
C ARG A 57 -1.37 10.12 3.64
N ASP A 58 -2.36 10.99 3.77
CA ASP A 58 -2.48 12.21 2.96
C ASP A 58 -2.66 11.97 1.44
N CYS A 59 -2.97 10.74 1.00
CA CYS A 59 -3.39 10.43 -0.37
C CYS A 59 -4.88 10.75 -0.56
N SER A 60 -5.21 12.05 -0.57
CA SER A 60 -6.60 12.54 -0.50
C SER A 60 -7.52 12.13 -1.66
N LYS A 61 -6.99 11.61 -2.78
CA LYS A 61 -7.76 11.13 -3.93
C LYS A 61 -7.90 9.61 -3.99
N LEU A 62 -7.27 8.88 -3.07
CA LEU A 62 -7.36 7.43 -3.05
C LEU A 62 -8.66 7.03 -2.37
N GLU A 63 -9.60 6.52 -3.16
CA GLU A 63 -10.96 6.17 -2.71
C GLU A 63 -11.14 4.68 -2.41
N ILE A 64 -10.28 3.82 -2.97
CA ILE A 64 -10.41 2.36 -2.89
C ILE A 64 -9.05 1.72 -2.65
N LEU A 65 -9.00 0.79 -1.70
CA LEU A 65 -7.89 -0.15 -1.54
C LEU A 65 -8.20 -1.44 -2.32
N PRO A 66 -7.18 -2.14 -2.87
CA PRO A 66 -7.42 -3.38 -3.61
C PRO A 66 -8.14 -4.44 -2.77
N GLU A 67 -9.15 -5.11 -3.33
CA GLU A 67 -9.92 -6.16 -2.64
C GLU A 67 -9.03 -7.27 -2.06
N ASN A 68 -7.90 -7.57 -2.71
CA ASN A 68 -6.97 -8.62 -2.32
C ASN A 68 -5.86 -8.14 -1.36
N LEU A 69 -6.05 -7.03 -0.64
CA LEU A 69 -5.04 -6.50 0.27
C LEU A 69 -4.61 -7.52 1.34
N GLY A 70 -5.52 -8.40 1.75
CA GLY A 70 -5.24 -9.53 2.65
C GLY A 70 -4.15 -10.51 2.17
N ASN A 71 -3.76 -10.48 0.90
CA ASN A 71 -2.66 -11.31 0.39
C ASN A 71 -1.27 -10.81 0.83
N LEU A 72 -1.20 -9.62 1.44
CA LEU A 72 0.02 -9.07 2.02
C LEU A 72 0.25 -9.67 3.42
N TYR A 73 0.46 -10.97 3.50
CA TYR A 73 0.54 -11.70 4.77
C TYR A 73 1.69 -11.29 5.69
N CYS A 74 2.71 -10.57 5.20
CA CYS A 74 3.76 -9.99 6.04
C CYS A 74 3.49 -8.55 6.48
N LEU A 75 2.36 -7.95 6.09
CA LEU A 75 2.06 -6.55 6.36
C LEU A 75 1.79 -6.34 7.85
N LYS A 76 2.66 -5.55 8.49
CA LYS A 76 2.60 -5.20 9.91
C LYS A 76 1.99 -3.84 10.12
N ASP A 77 2.33 -2.88 9.25
CA ASP A 77 1.89 -1.50 9.38
C ASP A 77 1.13 -1.05 8.12
N LEU A 78 -0.14 -0.71 8.29
CA LEU A 78 -0.98 -0.09 7.27
C LEU A 78 -1.45 1.29 7.74
N LEU A 79 -0.92 2.34 7.12
CA LEU A 79 -1.24 3.72 7.46
C LEU A 79 -2.05 4.37 6.35
N VAL A 80 -3.31 4.67 6.62
CA VAL A 80 -4.32 5.15 5.65
C VAL A 80 -5.06 6.40 6.16
N ASP A 81 -4.44 7.19 7.04
CA ASP A 81 -5.05 8.43 7.55
C ASP A 81 -5.24 9.49 6.44
N ARG A 82 -6.36 10.22 6.49
CA ARG A 82 -6.66 11.32 5.57
C ARG A 82 -6.65 10.90 4.09
N ILE A 83 -7.16 9.70 3.80
CA ILE A 83 -7.55 9.27 2.44
C ILE A 83 -9.08 9.27 2.30
N ALA A 84 -9.58 9.11 1.06
CA ALA A 84 -11.01 9.20 0.77
C ALA A 84 -11.75 7.85 0.82
N ILE A 85 -11.17 6.82 1.43
CA ILE A 85 -11.78 5.49 1.49
C ILE A 85 -13.08 5.52 2.31
N SER A 86 -14.13 4.92 1.76
CA SER A 86 -15.40 4.77 2.46
C SER A 86 -15.46 3.49 3.28
N GLN A 87 -14.75 2.44 2.85
CA GLN A 87 -14.70 1.14 3.49
C GLN A 87 -13.31 0.51 3.31
N LEU A 88 -12.92 -0.31 4.29
CA LEU A 88 -11.74 -1.15 4.21
C LEU A 88 -12.08 -2.47 3.48
N PRO A 89 -11.15 -3.05 2.69
CA PRO A 89 -11.38 -4.32 2.00
C PRO A 89 -11.76 -5.45 2.95
N SER A 90 -12.72 -6.29 2.54
CA SER A 90 -13.20 -7.43 3.32
C SER A 90 -12.07 -8.42 3.69
N THR A 91 -11.08 -8.58 2.81
CA THR A 91 -9.94 -9.48 3.01
C THR A 91 -8.91 -8.99 4.02
N MET A 92 -9.04 -7.77 4.57
CA MET A 92 -8.14 -7.29 5.63
C MET A 92 -8.15 -8.17 6.87
N MET A 93 -9.20 -8.96 7.08
CA MET A 93 -9.26 -9.98 8.13
C MET A 93 -8.19 -11.09 7.99
N HIS A 94 -7.52 -11.20 6.85
CA HIS A 94 -6.44 -12.16 6.61
C HIS A 94 -5.03 -11.56 6.80
N LEU A 95 -4.93 -10.31 7.24
CA LEU A 95 -3.65 -9.69 7.59
C LEU A 95 -3.22 -10.14 9.00
N ASP A 96 -2.81 -11.40 9.11
CA ASP A 96 -2.52 -12.06 10.40
C ASP A 96 -1.36 -11.41 11.17
N GLU A 97 -0.43 -10.77 10.45
CA GLU A 97 0.75 -10.08 11.00
C GLU A 97 0.49 -8.58 11.29
N LEU A 98 -0.73 -8.07 11.09
CA LEU A 98 -1.00 -6.64 11.23
C LEU A 98 -0.89 -6.20 12.70
N GLU A 99 0.14 -5.42 13.00
CA GLU A 99 0.43 -4.87 14.32
C GLU A 99 -0.14 -3.45 14.48
N MET A 100 -0.19 -2.69 13.39
CA MET A 100 -0.71 -1.32 13.36
C MET A 100 -1.59 -1.06 12.15
N LEU A 101 -2.81 -0.60 12.43
CA LEU A 101 -3.71 0.02 11.45
C LEU A 101 -4.02 1.44 11.88
N SER A 102 -3.69 2.43 11.05
CA SER A 102 -4.08 3.83 11.25
C SER A 102 -5.06 4.27 10.18
N CYS A 103 -6.30 4.55 10.57
CA CYS A 103 -7.38 4.97 9.66
C CYS A 103 -8.23 6.08 10.32
N ARG A 104 -7.73 7.32 10.30
CA ARG A 104 -8.43 8.52 10.80
C ARG A 104 -8.84 9.50 9.71
#